data_AF-A0A957WXC5-F1
#
_entry.id   AF-A0A957WXC5-F1
#
_cell.length_a   1.000
_cell.length_b   1.000
_cell.length_c   1.000
_cell.angle_alpha   90.00
_cell.angle_beta   90.00
_cell.angle_gamma   90.00
#
_symmetry.space_group_name_H-M   'P 1'
#
loop_
_entity.id
_entity.type
_entity.pdbx_description
1 polymer ?
#
loop_
_entity_poly.entity_id
_entity_poly.type
_entity_poly.pdbx_seq_one_letter_code
_entity_poly.pdbx_strand_id
1 'polypeptide(L)' 'MTAQQQSNPLQATAVTPQSTNGIRADAMLEVRNLKMRIPLRKGLLRRVVGQVKAVDGVNLFIRPGETLGLVGESGC' A
#
# COMPACT_ATOMS: atom_id res chain seq x y z
N MET A 1 57.56 0.40 13.26
CA MET A 1 56.96 1.02 12.06
C MET A 1 56.72 -0.11 11.08
N THR A 2 55.53 -0.54 10.72
CA THR A 2 54.16 -0.11 10.98
C THR A 2 53.33 -1.31 10.52
N ALA A 3 52.33 -1.72 11.30
CA ALA A 3 51.40 -2.78 10.93
C ALA A 3 50.73 -2.45 9.58
N GLN A 4 50.79 -3.37 8.61
CA GLN A 4 49.89 -3.32 7.46
C GLN A 4 48.73 -4.27 7.71
N GLN A 5 47.66 -3.62 8.16
CA GLN A 5 46.32 -4.13 8.40
C GLN A 5 45.59 -4.28 7.05
N GLN A 6 45.02 -5.47 6.85
CA GLN A 6 43.79 -5.84 6.13
C GLN A 6 43.21 -4.97 5.00
N SER A 7 42.80 -5.66 3.93
CA SER A 7 41.38 -5.61 3.55
C SER A 7 40.91 -6.97 3.02
N ASN A 8 40.04 -7.58 3.82
CA ASN A 8 39.29 -8.80 3.54
C ASN A 8 38.30 -8.56 2.38
N PRO A 9 38.18 -9.42 1.35
CA PRO A 9 37.20 -9.24 0.28
C PRO A 9 35.74 -9.52 0.68
N LEU A 10 35.41 -9.57 1.98
CA LEU A 10 34.03 -9.68 2.46
C LEU A 10 33.28 -8.34 2.41
N GLN A 11 33.11 -7.73 1.23
CA GLN A 11 32.15 -6.62 1.03
C GLN A 11 31.43 -6.65 -0.34
N ALA A 12 31.24 -7.82 -0.92
CA ALA A 12 30.16 -8.03 -1.89
C ALA A 12 28.97 -8.69 -1.19
N THR A 13 28.38 -7.99 -0.22
CA THR A 13 27.09 -8.36 0.37
C THR A 13 26.27 -7.11 0.61
N ALA A 14 25.74 -6.57 -0.48
CA ALA A 14 24.50 -5.82 -0.44
C ALA A 14 23.62 -6.31 -1.58
N VAL A 15 23.43 -7.64 -1.65
CA VAL A 15 22.10 -8.12 -2.02
C VAL A 15 21.24 -7.66 -0.86
N THR A 16 20.53 -6.54 -1.02
CA THR A 16 19.45 -6.16 -0.11
C THR A 16 18.18 -6.74 -0.72
N PRO A 17 17.84 -8.02 -0.50
CA PRO A 17 16.49 -8.45 -0.75
C PRO A 17 15.62 -7.72 0.28
N GLN A 18 14.70 -6.90 -0.24
CA GLN A 18 13.39 -6.68 0.35
C GLN A 18 13.33 -5.83 1.64
N SER A 19 12.96 -4.57 1.48
CA SER A 19 12.00 -3.99 2.42
C SER A 19 10.61 -4.46 1.99
N THR A 20 10.18 -5.59 2.53
CA THR A 20 8.81 -6.11 2.40
C THR A 20 7.80 -5.34 3.27
N ASN A 21 8.21 -4.20 3.85
CA ASN A 21 7.34 -3.34 4.63
C ASN A 21 7.90 -1.90 4.64
N GLY A 22 7.92 -1.26 3.49
CA GLY A 22 8.38 0.12 3.36
C GLY A 22 7.27 0.99 2.84
N ILE A 23 6.60 1.73 3.73
CA ILE A 23 6.05 3.02 3.30
C ILE A 23 7.18 3.72 2.55
N ARG A 24 6.94 4.06 1.27
CA ARG A 24 7.92 4.81 0.48
C ARG A 24 8.48 5.90 1.38
N ALA A 25 9.80 6.04 1.45
CA ALA A 25 10.44 6.83 2.51
C ALA A 25 9.95 8.29 2.60
N ASP A 26 9.34 8.78 1.52
CA ASP A 26 8.77 10.10 1.38
C ASP A 26 7.23 10.15 1.28
N ALA A 27 6.53 9.02 1.43
CA ALA A 27 5.07 8.99 1.43
C ALA A 27 4.51 9.32 2.83
N MET A 28 3.62 10.31 2.89
CA MET A 28 2.84 10.63 4.09
C MET A 28 1.71 9.62 4.31
N LEU A 29 1.12 9.12 3.23
CA LEU A 29 0.13 8.04 3.25
C LEU A 29 0.52 6.99 2.21
N GLU A 30 0.45 5.73 2.59
CA GLU A 30 0.54 4.62 1.64
C GLU A 30 -0.59 3.62 1.91
N VAL A 31 -1.30 3.25 0.86
CA VAL A 31 -2.38 2.27 0.86
C VAL A 31 -2.02 1.20 -0.14
N ARG A 32 -2.03 -0.06 0.32
CA ARG A 32 -1.68 -1.22 -0.49
C ARG A 32 -2.87 -2.17 -0.56
N ASN A 33 -3.22 -2.60 -1.77
CA ASN A 33 -4.23 -3.61 -2.06
C ASN A 33 -5.58 -3.33 -1.37
N LEU A 34 -6.05 -2.07 -1.42
CA LEU A 34 -7.32 -1.67 -0.84
C LEU A 34 -8.46 -2.44 -1.51
N LYS A 35 -9.26 -3.12 -0.70
CA LYS A 35 -10.47 -3.82 -1.12
C LYS A 35 -11.62 -3.38 -0.23
N MET A 36 -12.72 -2.97 -0.84
CA MET A 36 -13.93 -2.54 -0.13
C MET A 36 -15.14 -3.21 -0.75
N ARG A 37 -15.94 -3.88 0.08
CA ARG A 37 -17.18 -4.54 -0.30
C ARG A 37 -18.32 -4.01 0.55
N ILE A 38 -19.40 -3.57 -0.11
CA ILE A 38 -20.58 -3.01 0.53
C ILE A 38 -21.73 -4.02 0.39
N PRO A 39 -22.42 -4.42 1.48
CA PRO A 39 -23.54 -5.36 1.39
C PRO A 39 -24.78 -4.70 0.80
N LEU A 40 -25.40 -5.36 -0.18
CA LEU A 40 -26.69 -4.95 -0.72
C LEU A 40 -27.80 -5.61 0.10
N ARG A 41 -28.65 -4.79 0.70
CA ARG A 41 -29.79 -5.23 1.53
C ARG A 41 -31.10 -4.96 0.81
N LYS A 42 -32.02 -5.93 0.80
CA LYS A 42 -33.37 -5.79 0.20
C LYS A 42 -34.47 -6.34 1.12
N GLY A 43 -35.70 -5.91 0.87
CA GLY A 43 -36.92 -6.36 1.55
C GLY A 43 -37.14 -5.75 2.94
N LEU A 44 -38.32 -6.03 3.52
CA LEU A 44 -38.77 -5.47 4.80
C LEU A 44 -37.88 -5.89 5.98
N LEU A 45 -37.27 -7.08 5.89
CA LEU A 45 -36.35 -7.62 6.89
C LEU A 45 -34.87 -7.26 6.62
N ARG A 46 -34.57 -6.37 5.64
CA ARG A 46 -33.22 -5.92 5.28
C ARG A 46 -32.20 -7.07 5.10
N ARG A 47 -32.60 -8.17 4.44
CA ARG A 47 -31.69 -9.29 4.19
C ARG A 47 -30.61 -8.91 3.19
N VAL A 48 -29.38 -9.39 3.44
CA VAL A 48 -28.27 -9.25 2.51
C VAL A 48 -28.54 -10.17 1.31
N VAL A 49 -28.60 -9.59 0.12
CA VAL A 49 -28.88 -10.30 -1.14
C VAL A 49 -27.68 -10.30 -2.10
N GLY A 50 -26.62 -9.57 -1.75
CA GLY A 50 -25.40 -9.50 -2.55
C GLY A 50 -24.37 -8.57 -1.92
N GLN A 51 -23.23 -8.41 -2.60
CA GLN A 51 -22.19 -7.47 -2.23
C GLN A 51 -21.70 -6.73 -3.48
N VAL A 52 -21.59 -5.41 -3.40
CA VAL A 52 -20.91 -4.61 -4.41
C VAL A 52 -19.45 -4.49 -4.04
N LYS A 53 -18.57 -4.77 -5.00
CA LYS A 53 -17.16 -4.43 -4.91
C LYS A 53 -17.00 -2.94 -5.18
N ALA A 54 -16.89 -2.14 -4.13
CA ALA A 54 -16.68 -0.70 -4.26
C ALA A 54 -15.25 -0.37 -4.69
N VAL A 55 -14.27 -1.17 -4.22
CA VAL A 55 -12.86 -1.06 -4.59
C VAL A 55 -12.27 -2.48 -4.64
N ASP A 56 -11.43 -2.80 -5.62
CA ASP A 56 -10.73 -4.09 -5.71
C ASP A 56 -9.26 -3.92 -6.10
N GLY A 57 -8.37 -3.95 -5.10
CA GLY A 57 -6.92 -4.02 -5.31
C GLY A 57 -6.24 -2.70 -5.62
N VAL A 58 -6.72 -1.59 -5.05
CA VAL A 58 -6.12 -0.27 -5.30
C VAL A 58 -4.86 -0.04 -4.47
N ASN A 59 -3.79 0.39 -5.13
CA ASN A 59 -2.57 0.87 -4.49
C ASN A 59 -2.45 2.39 -4.73
N LEU A 60 -2.33 3.18 -3.68
CA LEU A 60 -2.14 4.63 -3.77
C LEU A 60 -1.21 5.12 -2.68
N PHE A 61 -0.51 6.22 -2.95
CA PHE A 61 0.38 6.87 -1.99
C PHE A 61 0.23 8.39 -2.16
N ILE A 62 0.41 9.13 -1.09
CA ILE A 62 0.34 10.60 -1.06
C ILE A 62 1.61 11.10 -0.41
N ARG A 63 2.34 11.98 -1.10
CA ARG A 63 3.54 12.64 -0.58
C ARG A 63 3.16 13.90 0.21
N PRO A 64 4.03 14.41 1.09
CA PRO A 64 3.82 15.70 1.74
C PRO A 64 3.52 16.82 0.73
N GLY A 65 2.45 17.58 0.97
CA GLY A 65 2.03 18.68 0.09
C GLY A 65 1.18 18.29 -1.12
N GLU A 66 0.96 17.00 -1.36
CA GLU A 66 0.01 16.53 -2.39
C GLU A 66 -1.43 16.51 -1.84
N THR A 67 -2.39 16.81 -2.71
CA THR A 67 -3.82 16.70 -2.42
C THR A 67 -4.43 15.66 -3.33
N LEU A 68 -5.11 14.67 -2.75
CA LEU A 68 -5.86 13.65 -3.49
C LEU A 68 -7.36 14.01 -3.45
N GLY A 69 -7.96 14.21 -4.63
CA GLY A 69 -9.40 14.33 -4.79
C GLY A 69 -10.01 13.01 -5.25
N LEU A 70 -11.02 12.50 -4.53
CA LEU A 70 -11.84 11.39 -4.99
C LEU A 70 -13.14 11.94 -5.59
N VAL A 71 -13.37 11.66 -6.86
CA VAL A 71 -14.61 12.01 -7.58
C VAL A 71 -15.30 10.75 -8.06
N GLY A 72 -16.62 10.76 -8.03
CA GLY A 72 -17.45 9.67 -8.51
C GLY A 72 -18.85 10.15 -8.84
N GLU A 73 -19.49 9.45 -9.78
CA GLU A 73 -20.92 9.58 -10.00
C GLU A 73 -21.66 9.12 -8.73
N SER A 74 -22.75 9.80 -8.36
CA SER A 74 -23.61 9.36 -7.26
C SER A 74 -24.20 7.98 -7.60
N GLY A 75 -23.76 6.94 -6.88
CA GLY A 75 -24.15 5.55 -7.17
C GLY A 75 -25.67 5.31 -7.09
N CYS A 76 -26.23 4.72 -8.15
CA CYS A 76 -27.57 4.12 -8.19
C CYS A 76 -27.54 2.59 -7.99
#